data_AF-A0A935C258-F1
#
_entry.id   AF-A0A935C258-F1
#
_cell.length_a   1.000
_cell.length_b   1.000
_cell.length_c   1.000
_cell.angle_alpha   90.00
_cell.angle_beta   90.00
_cell.angle_gamma   90.00
#
_symmetry.space_group_name_H-M   'P 1'
#
loop_
_entity.id
_entity.type
_entity.pdbx_description
1 polymer ?
#
loop_
_entity_poly.entity_id
_entity_poly.type
_entity_poly.pdbx_seq_one_letter_code
_entity_poly.pdbx_strand_id
1 'polypeptide(L)'
;MPTFLVLSGTGLHIYYVFQQPIDLYPNIKIQLKSLKYDLTFRLWEYGSTSQVKAIQYQSINQSFRMVGSINDKHGTELVAFRTGERVTLDYLNAYAKPENRVDVNKPFSPSKMTRAEAMEAYPEWYERVVVRGEKGRKKWDIAGKVHGDDPYALYHWWLRQIGEIKGGHRYFFLMCLAIYA
;
A
#
# COMPACT_ATOMS: atom_id res chain seq x y z
N MET A 1 9.39 -21.66 -8.12
CA MET A 1 8.98 -21.42 -9.51
C MET A 1 7.58 -20.81 -9.49
N PRO A 2 7.27 -19.76 -10.28
CA PRO A 2 5.92 -19.22 -10.34
C PRO A 2 4.93 -20.21 -10.95
N THR A 3 3.65 -20.03 -10.65
CA THR A 3 2.58 -20.87 -11.22
C THR A 3 2.30 -20.45 -12.67
N PHE A 4 2.22 -19.14 -12.92
CA PHE A 4 2.06 -18.60 -14.27
C PHE A 4 3.00 -17.43 -14.55
N LEU A 5 3.44 -17.35 -15.80
CA LEU A 5 4.05 -16.16 -16.39
C LEU A 5 3.11 -15.58 -17.43
N VAL A 6 2.78 -14.29 -17.33
CA VAL A 6 1.87 -13.63 -18.27
C VAL A 6 2.58 -12.48 -18.95
N LEU A 7 2.52 -12.46 -20.28
CA LEU A 7 3.01 -11.36 -21.09
C LEU A 7 1.93 -10.29 -21.18
N SER A 8 2.17 -9.11 -20.60
CA SER A 8 1.17 -8.02 -20.56
C SER A 8 1.30 -7.01 -21.70
N GLY A 9 2.12 -7.33 -22.71
CA GLY A 9 2.47 -6.51 -23.86
C GLY A 9 3.81 -5.78 -23.66
N THR A 10 3.93 -4.98 -22.60
CA THR A 10 5.17 -4.21 -22.29
C THR A 10 5.98 -4.77 -21.14
N GLY A 11 5.48 -5.81 -20.47
CA GLY A 11 6.11 -6.35 -19.28
C GLY A 11 5.69 -7.78 -19.00
N LEU A 12 6.25 -8.30 -17.90
CA LEU A 12 6.04 -9.66 -17.41
C LEU A 12 5.28 -9.59 -16.09
N HIS A 13 4.20 -10.35 -15.98
CA HIS A 13 3.49 -10.54 -14.71
C HIS A 13 3.76 -11.96 -14.21
N ILE A 14 4.18 -12.06 -12.95
CA ILE A 14 4.53 -13.31 -12.28
C ILE A 14 3.40 -13.64 -11.30
N TYR A 15 2.72 -14.77 -11.49
CA TYR A 15 1.62 -15.19 -10.63
C TYR A 15 2.00 -16.42 -9.82
N TYR A 16 1.71 -16.33 -8.51
CA TYR A 16 1.73 -17.45 -7.58
C TYR A 16 0.28 -17.73 -7.16
N VAL A 17 -0.25 -18.88 -7.56
CA VAL A 17 -1.62 -19.27 -7.20
C VAL A 17 -1.54 -20.21 -6.01
N PHE A 18 -2.23 -19.85 -4.92
CA PHE A 18 -2.24 -20.68 -3.73
C PHE A 18 -3.04 -21.97 -3.92
N GLN A 19 -2.61 -23.04 -3.27
CA GLN A 19 -3.34 -24.31 -3.24
C GLN A 19 -4.69 -24.16 -2.53
N GLN A 20 -4.70 -23.43 -1.41
CA GLN A 20 -5.90 -23.09 -0.65
C GLN A 20 -6.11 -21.57 -0.69
N PRO A 21 -7.36 -21.09 -0.79
CA PRO A 21 -7.67 -19.67 -0.66
C PRO A 21 -7.26 -19.17 0.73
N ILE A 22 -6.88 -17.89 0.82
CA ILE A 22 -6.51 -17.24 2.08
C ILE A 22 -7.58 -16.21 2.42
N ASP A 23 -8.16 -16.32 3.61
CA ASP A 23 -9.11 -15.35 4.13
C ASP A 23 -8.41 -14.03 4.46
N LEU A 24 -8.84 -12.95 3.82
CA LEU A 24 -8.24 -11.62 3.91
C LEU A 24 -8.75 -10.82 5.11
N TYR A 25 -8.61 -11.36 6.32
CA TYR A 25 -8.81 -10.59 7.54
C TYR A 25 -7.85 -9.39 7.62
N PRO A 26 -8.20 -8.29 8.32
CA PRO A 26 -7.36 -7.08 8.37
C PRO A 26 -5.90 -7.31 8.76
N ASN A 27 -5.62 -8.19 9.72
CA ASN A 27 -4.26 -8.61 10.08
C ASN A 27 -3.56 -9.34 8.94
N ILE A 28 -4.23 -10.31 8.31
CA ILE A 28 -3.67 -11.11 7.22
C ILE A 28 -3.38 -10.24 6.00
N LYS A 29 -4.25 -9.27 5.71
CA LYS A 29 -4.04 -8.29 4.64
C LYS A 29 -2.76 -7.47 4.84
N ILE A 30 -2.47 -7.04 6.07
CA ILE A 30 -1.23 -6.31 6.39
C ILE A 30 -0.03 -7.23 6.23
N GLN A 31 -0.11 -8.46 6.73
CA GLN A 31 0.97 -9.44 6.62
C GLN A 31 1.27 -9.81 5.16
N LEU A 32 0.25 -10.08 4.34
CA LEU A 32 0.40 -10.38 2.90
C LEU A 32 0.99 -9.20 2.13
N LYS A 33 0.68 -7.96 2.53
CA LYS A 33 1.33 -6.78 1.95
C LYS A 33 2.83 -6.80 2.24
N SER A 34 3.24 -7.06 3.49
CA SER A 34 4.66 -7.18 3.85
C SER A 34 5.36 -8.30 3.09
N LEU A 35 4.73 -9.48 3.01
CA LEU A 35 5.24 -10.60 2.20
C LEU A 35 5.43 -10.21 0.73
N LYS A 36 4.41 -9.59 0.11
CA LYS A 36 4.49 -9.13 -1.28
C LYS A 36 5.64 -8.14 -1.48
N TYR A 37 5.88 -7.25 -0.51
CA TYR A 37 6.95 -6.26 -0.61
C TYR A 37 8.32 -6.93 -0.57
N ASP A 38 8.54 -7.88 0.35
CA ASP A 38 9.79 -8.64 0.42
C ASP A 38 10.07 -9.43 -0.86
N LEU A 39 9.04 -10.09 -1.41
CA LEU A 39 9.16 -10.81 -2.68
C LEU A 39 9.46 -9.85 -3.84
N THR A 40 8.82 -8.68 -3.87
CA THR A 40 9.07 -7.65 -4.88
C THR A 40 10.51 -7.17 -4.81
N PHE A 41 11.01 -6.88 -3.60
CA PHE A 41 12.40 -6.47 -3.37
C PHE A 41 13.39 -7.51 -3.90
N ARG A 42 13.15 -8.80 -3.60
CA ARG A 42 14.03 -9.89 -4.05
C ARG A 42 14.02 -10.11 -5.55
N LEU A 43 12.88 -9.87 -6.21
CA LEU A 43 12.75 -10.04 -7.65
C LEU A 43 13.21 -8.81 -8.44
N TRP A 44 13.42 -7.67 -7.79
CA TRP A 44 13.73 -6.41 -8.44
C TRP A 44 15.23 -6.11 -8.43
N GLU A 45 15.89 -6.50 -9.51
CA GLU A 45 17.31 -6.24 -9.74
C GLU A 45 17.46 -5.25 -10.91
N TYR A 46 18.10 -4.12 -10.64
CA TYR A 46 18.24 -3.06 -11.64
C TYR A 46 19.23 -3.46 -12.73
N GLY A 47 18.80 -3.36 -13.98
CA GLY A 47 19.59 -3.76 -15.15
C GLY A 47 19.50 -5.25 -15.47
N SER A 48 18.86 -6.06 -14.62
CA SER A 48 18.59 -7.48 -14.88
C SER A 48 17.09 -7.72 -15.07
N THR A 49 16.31 -7.68 -13.99
CA THR A 49 14.87 -7.97 -14.04
C THR A 49 14.01 -6.72 -14.13
N SER A 50 14.58 -5.54 -13.87
CA SER A 50 13.91 -4.25 -14.01
C SER A 50 14.79 -3.21 -14.69
N GLN A 51 14.19 -2.39 -15.55
CA GLN A 51 14.82 -1.21 -16.15
C GLN A 51 14.74 0.03 -15.25
N VAL A 52 14.01 -0.04 -14.14
CA VAL A 52 13.78 1.09 -13.24
C VAL A 52 14.57 0.88 -11.95
N LYS A 53 15.43 1.85 -11.60
CA LYS A 53 16.29 1.76 -10.41
C LYS A 53 15.51 1.75 -9.10
N ALA A 54 14.43 2.52 -9.01
CA ALA A 54 13.58 2.59 -7.83
C ALA A 54 12.52 1.48 -7.84
N ILE A 55 12.49 0.66 -6.79
CA ILE A 55 11.51 -0.43 -6.64
C ILE A 55 10.10 0.14 -6.57
N GLN A 56 9.20 -0.39 -7.40
CA GLN A 56 7.80 -0.04 -7.38
C GLN A 56 7.01 -1.03 -6.54
N TYR A 57 6.66 -0.63 -5.32
CA TYR A 57 5.79 -1.42 -4.45
C TYR A 57 4.32 -1.20 -4.77
N GLN A 58 3.61 -2.30 -5.02
CA GLN A 58 2.19 -2.27 -5.38
C GLN A 58 1.32 -2.96 -4.33
N SER A 59 0.09 -2.46 -4.16
CA SER A 59 -0.92 -3.04 -3.27
C SER A 59 -1.23 -4.49 -3.65
N ILE A 60 -1.63 -5.31 -2.67
CA ILE A 60 -2.12 -6.68 -2.93
C ILE A 60 -3.46 -6.68 -3.69
N ASN A 61 -4.22 -5.57 -3.65
CA ASN A 61 -5.52 -5.42 -4.30
C ASN A 61 -5.45 -4.76 -5.68
N GLN A 62 -4.27 -4.73 -6.30
CA GLN A 62 -4.11 -4.10 -7.60
C GLN A 62 -4.83 -4.92 -8.69
N SER A 63 -5.64 -4.24 -9.49
CA SER A 63 -6.27 -4.82 -10.67
C SER A 63 -5.22 -5.17 -11.72
N PHE A 64 -5.40 -6.32 -12.36
CA PHE A 64 -4.59 -6.78 -13.48
C PHE A 64 -5.44 -6.95 -14.73
N ARG A 65 -4.80 -6.91 -15.89
CA ARG A 65 -5.46 -7.17 -17.18
C ARG A 65 -5.77 -8.67 -17.29
N MET A 66 -6.93 -8.98 -17.87
CA MET A 66 -7.37 -10.36 -18.07
C MET A 66 -6.55 -11.04 -19.16
N VAL A 67 -6.11 -12.28 -18.92
CA VAL A 67 -5.47 -13.12 -19.95
C VAL A 67 -6.47 -13.37 -21.08
N GLY A 68 -6.01 -13.35 -22.34
CA GLY A 68 -6.85 -13.44 -23.54
C GLY A 68 -7.46 -12.09 -23.98
N SER A 69 -7.28 -11.02 -23.20
CA SER A 69 -7.64 -9.67 -23.67
C SER A 69 -6.56 -9.08 -24.59
N ILE A 70 -6.96 -8.15 -25.46
CA ILE A 70 -6.03 -7.42 -26.32
C ILE A 70 -5.57 -6.16 -25.59
N ASN A 71 -4.27 -5.89 -25.60
CA ASN A 71 -3.71 -4.65 -25.07
C ASN A 71 -3.98 -3.48 -26.03
N ASP A 72 -4.90 -2.59 -25.66
CA ASP A 72 -5.28 -1.41 -26.44
C ASP A 72 -4.10 -0.53 -26.91
N LYS A 73 -2.96 -0.55 -26.21
CA LYS A 73 -1.79 0.25 -26.57
C LYS A 73 -0.94 -0.34 -27.69
N HIS A 74 -0.91 -1.66 -27.83
CA HIS A 74 0.03 -2.36 -28.70
C HIS A 74 -0.63 -3.45 -29.56
N GLY A 75 -1.94 -3.65 -29.44
CA GLY A 75 -2.69 -4.69 -30.17
C GLY A 75 -2.28 -6.12 -29.82
N THR A 76 -1.51 -6.32 -28.75
CA THR A 76 -0.96 -7.62 -28.37
C THR A 76 -1.93 -8.36 -27.47
N GLU A 77 -2.21 -9.63 -27.77
CA GLU A 77 -2.96 -10.51 -26.89
C GLU A 77 -2.17 -10.86 -25.63
N LEU A 78 -2.81 -10.81 -24.47
CA LEU A 78 -2.20 -11.22 -23.21
C LEU A 78 -2.19 -12.75 -23.09
N VAL A 79 -1.01 -13.34 -23.24
CA VAL A 79 -0.80 -14.79 -23.17
C VAL A 79 -0.26 -15.20 -21.80
N ALA A 80 -0.83 -16.25 -21.22
CA ALA A 80 -0.35 -16.87 -19.99
C ALA A 80 0.30 -18.22 -20.27
N PHE A 81 1.46 -18.45 -19.65
CA PHE A 81 2.19 -19.71 -19.67
C PHE A 81 2.11 -20.32 -18.28
N ARG A 82 1.57 -21.54 -18.18
CA ARG A 82 1.65 -22.32 -16.95
C ARG A 82 3.06 -22.87 -16.84
N THR A 83 3.80 -22.40 -15.84
CA THR A 83 5.22 -22.77 -15.66
C THR A 83 5.43 -23.64 -14.43
N GLY A 84 4.50 -23.63 -13.48
CA GLY A 84 4.60 -24.43 -12.27
C GLY A 84 3.25 -24.77 -11.66
N GLU A 85 3.31 -25.50 -10.56
CA GLU A 85 2.13 -25.88 -9.78
C GLU A 85 1.68 -24.77 -8.83
N ARG A 86 0.50 -24.97 -8.24
CA ARG A 86 0.01 -24.13 -7.16
C ARG A 86 0.93 -24.23 -5.95
N VAL A 87 1.15 -23.11 -5.27
CA VAL A 87 2.08 -22.99 -4.15
C VAL A 87 1.36 -22.95 -2.80
N THR A 88 2.05 -23.30 -1.72
CA THR A 88 1.57 -23.09 -0.36
C THR A 88 2.03 -21.73 0.16
N LEU A 89 1.37 -21.23 1.22
CA LEU A 89 1.82 -20.01 1.89
C LEU A 89 3.21 -20.19 2.50
N ASP A 90 3.46 -21.36 3.10
CA ASP A 90 4.77 -21.69 3.70
C ASP A 90 5.90 -21.67 2.68
N TYR A 91 5.63 -22.15 1.46
CA TYR A 91 6.59 -22.06 0.35
C TYR A 91 7.01 -20.61 0.09
N LEU A 92 6.06 -19.67 0.02
CA LEU A 92 6.41 -18.26 -0.19
C LEU A 92 7.05 -17.61 1.06
N ASN A 93 6.59 -17.97 2.26
CA ASN A 93 7.15 -17.49 3.52
C ASN A 93 8.65 -17.84 3.68
N ALA A 94 9.10 -18.96 3.13
CA ALA A 94 10.52 -19.34 3.14
C ALA A 94 11.42 -18.30 2.44
N TYR A 95 10.87 -17.54 1.49
CA TYR A 95 11.57 -16.47 0.78
C TYR A 95 11.34 -15.08 1.39
N ALA A 96 10.66 -14.96 2.52
CA ALA A 96 10.49 -13.68 3.23
C ALA A 96 11.42 -13.60 4.44
N LYS A 97 11.75 -12.36 4.85
CA LYS A 97 12.37 -12.14 6.16
C LYS A 97 11.41 -12.63 7.26
N PRO A 98 11.91 -13.16 8.39
CA PRO A 98 11.05 -13.69 9.45
C PRO A 98 9.94 -12.72 9.89
N GLU A 99 10.23 -11.43 9.94
CA GLU A 99 9.32 -10.34 10.32
C GLU A 99 8.16 -10.13 9.34
N ASN A 100 8.35 -10.48 8.06
CA ASN A 100 7.42 -10.25 6.96
C ASN A 100 6.68 -11.51 6.53
N ARG A 101 6.89 -12.64 7.23
CA ARG A 101 6.15 -13.88 7.00
C ARG A 101 4.69 -13.72 7.44
N VAL A 102 3.82 -14.42 6.73
CA VAL A 102 2.39 -14.45 7.04
C VAL A 102 2.11 -15.61 7.98
N ASP A 103 1.58 -15.28 9.15
CA ASP A 103 1.00 -16.22 10.10
C ASP A 103 -0.52 -16.01 10.12
N VAL A 104 -1.23 -17.01 9.57
CA VAL A 104 -2.70 -17.02 9.47
C VAL A 104 -3.35 -17.25 10.83
N ASN A 105 -2.66 -17.96 11.74
CA ASN A 105 -3.17 -18.30 13.05
C ASN A 105 -2.89 -17.21 14.09
N LYS A 106 -2.04 -16.23 13.76
CA LYS A 106 -1.69 -15.13 14.67
C LYS A 106 -2.95 -14.39 15.12
N PRO A 107 -3.26 -14.39 16.43
CA PRO A 107 -4.42 -13.70 16.94
C PRO A 107 -4.34 -12.22 16.58
N PHE A 108 -5.39 -11.71 15.94
CA PHE A 108 -5.55 -10.28 15.77
C PHE A 108 -6.14 -9.71 17.06
N SER A 109 -5.29 -9.10 17.88
CA SER A 109 -5.77 -8.17 18.89
C SER A 109 -5.99 -6.82 18.20
N PRO A 110 -7.23 -6.42 17.88
CA PRO A 110 -7.47 -5.02 17.58
C PRO A 110 -6.91 -4.20 18.75
N SER A 111 -6.28 -3.06 18.45
CA SER A 111 -5.84 -2.10 19.47
C SER A 111 -7.07 -1.51 20.16
N LYS A 112 -7.66 -2.29 21.06
CA LYS A 112 -8.75 -1.88 21.93
C LYS A 112 -8.09 -1.23 23.13
N MET A 113 -8.13 0.09 23.15
CA MET A 113 -7.77 0.89 24.31
C MET A 113 -9.01 0.98 25.21
N THR A 114 -8.85 0.74 26.50
CA THR A 114 -9.92 0.92 27.48
C THR A 114 -10.28 2.39 27.60
N ARG A 115 -11.45 2.71 28.18
CA ARG A 115 -11.83 4.11 28.43
C ARG A 115 -10.85 4.84 29.35
N ALA A 116 -10.32 4.15 30.34
CA ALA A 116 -9.33 4.73 31.26
C ALA A 116 -8.02 5.06 30.53
N GLU A 117 -7.48 4.11 29.76
CA GLU A 117 -6.28 4.35 28.94
C GLU A 117 -6.51 5.46 27.89
N ALA A 118 -7.72 5.54 27.32
CA ALA A 118 -8.09 6.60 26.38
C ALA A 118 -8.14 7.99 27.03
N MET A 119 -8.58 8.05 28.29
CA MET A 119 -8.63 9.29 29.08
C MET A 119 -7.22 9.81 29.34
N GLU A 120 -6.27 8.92 29.65
CA GLU A 120 -4.87 9.28 29.90
C GLU A 120 -4.13 9.63 28.60
N ALA A 121 -4.24 8.80 27.56
CA ALA A 121 -3.51 8.99 26.31
C ALA A 121 -4.09 10.11 25.42
N TYR A 122 -5.41 10.36 25.48
CA TYR A 122 -6.10 11.34 24.64
C TYR A 122 -7.15 12.14 25.43
N PRO A 123 -6.75 12.93 26.43
CA PRO A 123 -7.66 13.60 27.36
C PRO A 123 -8.65 14.54 26.65
N GLU A 124 -8.19 15.35 25.68
CA GLU A 124 -9.07 16.24 24.92
C GLU A 124 -10.11 15.49 24.09
N TRP A 125 -9.72 14.35 23.50
CA TRP A 125 -10.65 13.53 22.73
C TRP A 125 -11.67 12.87 23.65
N TYR A 126 -11.23 12.37 24.82
CA TYR A 126 -12.10 11.73 25.81
C TYR A 126 -13.15 12.71 26.33
N GLU A 127 -12.74 13.89 26.75
CA GLU A 127 -13.65 14.94 27.23
C GLU A 127 -14.67 15.32 26.14
N ARG A 128 -14.22 15.55 24.91
CA ARG A 128 -15.10 15.96 23.82
C ARG A 128 -16.08 14.86 23.38
N VAL A 129 -15.61 13.63 23.22
CA VAL A 129 -16.38 12.54 22.61
C VAL A 129 -17.12 11.70 23.63
N VAL A 130 -16.50 11.40 24.77
CA VAL A 130 -17.05 10.52 25.81
C VAL A 130 -17.86 11.30 26.83
N VAL A 131 -17.37 12.45 27.31
CA VAL A 131 -18.07 13.27 28.32
C VAL A 131 -19.11 14.18 27.66
N ARG A 132 -18.71 15.02 26.70
CA ARG A 132 -19.58 16.02 26.04
C ARG A 132 -20.45 15.45 24.91
N GLY A 133 -20.16 14.24 24.44
CA GLY A 133 -20.94 13.57 23.39
C GLY A 133 -20.79 14.17 21.98
N GLU A 134 -19.82 15.05 21.76
CA GLU A 134 -19.58 15.72 20.49
C GLU A 134 -18.85 14.77 19.51
N LYS A 135 -19.61 13.87 18.87
CA LYS A 135 -19.10 12.84 17.94
C LYS A 135 -18.68 13.38 16.56
N GLY A 136 -18.81 14.69 16.34
CA GLY A 136 -18.37 15.33 15.10
C GLY A 136 -16.87 15.13 14.87
N ARG A 137 -16.47 14.75 13.65
CA ARG A 137 -15.05 14.69 13.28
C ARG A 137 -14.46 16.09 13.43
N LYS A 138 -13.43 16.25 14.26
CA LYS A 138 -12.67 17.49 14.36
C LYS A 138 -12.13 17.77 12.95
N LYS A 139 -12.52 18.89 12.34
CA LYS A 139 -11.91 19.32 11.08
C LYS A 139 -10.44 19.56 11.36
N TRP A 140 -9.58 19.17 10.42
CA TRP A 140 -8.16 19.41 10.56
C TRP A 140 -7.91 20.91 10.58
N ASP A 141 -7.55 21.42 11.75
CA ASP A 141 -7.10 22.79 11.91
C ASP A 141 -5.62 22.84 11.54
N ILE A 142 -5.36 23.24 10.29
CA ILE A 142 -4.00 23.41 9.77
C ILE A 142 -3.43 24.74 10.27
N ALA A 143 -4.23 25.80 10.25
CA ALA A 143 -3.82 27.14 10.69
C ALA A 143 -3.33 27.15 12.14
N GLY A 144 -4.06 26.52 13.07
CA GLY A 144 -3.65 26.44 14.47
C GLY A 144 -2.45 25.53 14.76
N LYS A 145 -1.94 24.80 13.75
CA LYS A 145 -0.77 23.91 13.88
C LYS A 145 0.48 24.46 13.18
N VAL A 146 0.35 25.51 12.39
CA VAL A 146 1.50 26.21 11.82
C VAL A 146 2.13 27.05 12.92
N HIS A 147 3.45 26.98 13.06
CA HIS A 147 4.20 27.91 13.90
C HIS A 147 4.37 29.25 13.15
N GLY A 148 3.72 30.31 13.62
CA GLY A 148 3.82 31.66 13.04
C GLY A 148 2.46 32.26 12.67
N ASP A 149 2.48 33.42 12.03
CA ASP A 149 1.29 34.24 11.76
C ASP A 149 0.58 33.90 10.43
N ASP A 150 1.17 33.01 9.61
CA ASP A 150 0.64 32.63 8.30
C ASP A 150 -0.17 31.32 8.37
N PRO A 151 -1.52 31.39 8.29
CA PRO A 151 -2.37 30.20 8.35
C PRO A 151 -2.22 29.28 7.12
N TYR A 152 -1.62 29.74 6.02
CA TYR A 152 -1.40 28.99 4.78
C TYR A 152 0.06 28.56 4.59
N ALA A 153 0.90 28.62 5.62
CA ALA A 153 2.33 28.35 5.48
C ALA A 153 2.64 26.99 4.88
N LEU A 154 1.79 25.98 5.12
CA LEU A 154 1.94 24.64 4.55
C LEU A 154 1.64 24.63 3.03
N TYR A 155 0.63 25.37 2.57
CA TYR A 155 0.37 25.57 1.14
C TYR A 155 1.54 26.30 0.47
N HIS A 156 2.03 27.38 1.08
CA HIS A 156 3.19 28.11 0.56
C HIS A 156 4.46 27.27 0.55
N TRP A 157 4.63 26.37 1.52
CA TRP A 157 5.73 25.41 1.50
C TRP A 157 5.63 24.47 0.31
N TRP A 158 4.45 23.89 0.04
CA TRP A 158 4.22 23.04 -1.13
C TRP A 158 4.43 23.80 -2.45
N LEU A 159 4.00 25.05 -2.55
CA LEU A 159 4.26 25.89 -3.73
C LEU A 159 5.76 26.01 -4.04
N ARG A 160 6.61 26.16 -3.02
CA ARG A 160 8.08 26.23 -3.21
C ARG A 160 8.67 24.92 -3.73
N GLN A 161 8.00 23.77 -3.53
CA GLN A 161 8.47 22.46 -4.00
C GLN A 161 8.14 22.18 -5.47
N ILE A 162 7.49 23.11 -6.19
CA ILE A 162 7.01 22.86 -7.56
C ILE A 162 8.12 22.46 -8.53
N GLY A 163 9.33 22.98 -8.35
CA GLY A 163 10.51 22.66 -9.18
C GLY A 163 11.10 21.27 -8.92
N GLU A 164 10.77 20.63 -7.79
CA GLU A 164 11.34 19.33 -7.39
C GLU A 164 10.45 18.13 -7.73
N ILE A 165 9.30 18.37 -8.38
CA ILE A 165 8.31 17.33 -8.66
C ILE A 165 8.86 16.34 -9.70
N LYS A 166 8.99 15.07 -9.29
CA LYS A 166 9.35 13.98 -10.19
C LYS A 166 8.12 13.38 -10.88
N GLY A 167 8.33 12.81 -12.07
CA GLY A 167 7.31 12.04 -12.78
C GLY A 167 6.71 10.96 -11.89
N GLY A 168 5.38 10.89 -11.83
CA GLY A 168 4.64 10.00 -10.91
C GLY A 168 4.07 10.69 -9.66
N HIS A 169 4.62 11.83 -9.23
CA HIS A 169 4.15 12.55 -8.02
C HIS A 169 3.29 13.78 -8.32
N ARG A 170 3.12 14.16 -9.60
CA ARG A 170 2.36 15.36 -10.01
C ARG A 170 0.94 15.43 -9.47
N TYR A 171 0.19 14.31 -9.48
CA TYR A 171 -1.18 14.29 -8.99
C TYR A 171 -1.25 14.35 -7.47
N PHE A 172 -0.29 13.71 -6.79
CA PHE A 172 -0.18 13.80 -5.34
C PHE A 172 0.15 15.22 -4.89
N PHE A 173 1.07 15.89 -5.59
CA PHE A 173 1.40 17.29 -5.37
C PHE A 173 0.19 18.21 -5.54
N LEU A 174 -0.56 18.08 -6.64
CA LEU A 174 -1.78 18.88 -6.88
C LEU A 174 -2.84 18.63 -5.81
N MET A 175 -3.01 17.37 -5.41
CA MET A 175 -3.92 17.01 -4.31
C MET A 175 -3.50 17.68 -3.01
N CYS A 176 -2.21 17.68 -2.66
CA CYS A 176 -1.72 18.38 -1.47
C CYS A 176 -1.96 19.89 -1.54
N LEU A 177 -1.71 20.54 -2.68
CA LEU A 177 -2.04 21.95 -2.85
C LEU A 177 -3.54 22.23 -2.65
N ALA A 178 -4.42 21.40 -3.20
CA ALA A 178 -5.88 21.57 -3.05
C ALA A 178 -6.38 21.32 -1.62
N ILE A 179 -5.71 20.45 -0.85
CA ILE A 179 -6.05 20.17 0.56
C ILE A 179 -5.62 21.31 1.48
N TYR A 180 -4.49 21.95 1.18
CA TYR A 180 -3.88 22.97 2.05
C TYR A 180 -4.18 24.41 1.65
N ALA A 181 -4.81 24.63 0.48
CA ALA A 181 -5.35 25.93 0.06
C ALA A 181 -6.57 26.34 0.89
#